data_AF-A0A1E3X3B2-F1
#
_entry.id   AF-A0A1E3X3B2-F1
#
_cell.length_a   1.000
_cell.length_b   1.000
_cell.length_c   1.000
_cell.angle_alpha   90.00
_cell.angle_beta   90.00
_cell.angle_gamma   90.00
#
_symmetry.space_group_name_H-M   'P 1'
#
loop_
_entity.id
_entity.type
_entity.pdbx_description
1 polymer ?
#
loop_
_entity_poly.entity_id
_entity_poly.type
_entity_poly.pdbx_seq_one_letter_code
_entity_poly.pdbx_strand_id
1 'polypeptide(L)'
;MKTYPKMKELQWDLNKPRQNLINILEQGKIQYLDLLPYFMEYANETGKYLHYRYDGHWNIEGHHLAGKTIYKWLMSQNMVPKNNFVDRE
;
A
#
# COMPACT_ATOMS: atom_id res chain seq x y z
N MET A 1 -26.85 21.34 0.38
CA MET A 1 -25.63 20.64 -0.11
C MET A 1 -24.73 21.68 -0.77
N LYS A 2 -23.47 21.85 -0.34
CA LYS A 2 -22.53 22.76 -1.02
C LYS A 2 -22.00 22.05 -2.27
N THR A 3 -22.08 22.70 -3.43
CA THR A 3 -21.53 22.19 -4.69
C THR A 3 -20.38 23.08 -5.14
N TYR A 4 -19.38 22.49 -5.79
CA TYR A 4 -18.21 23.20 -6.32
C TYR A 4 -18.12 22.97 -7.83
N PRO A 5 -18.84 23.76 -8.65
CA PRO A 5 -18.95 23.54 -10.09
C PRO A 5 -17.60 23.52 -10.81
N LYS A 6 -16.71 24.45 -10.44
CA LYS A 6 -15.35 24.55 -11.00
C LYS A 6 -14.49 23.31 -10.77
N MET A 7 -14.73 22.54 -9.71
CA MET A 7 -13.98 21.29 -9.47
C MET A 7 -14.35 20.18 -10.45
N LYS A 8 -15.52 20.26 -11.11
CA LYS A 8 -15.95 19.28 -12.13
C LYS A 8 -15.20 19.45 -13.44
N GLU A 9 -14.62 20.63 -13.68
CA GLU A 9 -13.83 20.96 -14.87
C GLU A 9 -12.36 20.51 -14.72
N LEU A 10 -11.96 20.06 -13.52
CA LEU A 10 -10.61 19.58 -13.25
C LEU A 10 -10.49 18.08 -13.49
N GLN A 11 -9.42 17.68 -14.18
CA GLN A 11 -8.97 16.30 -14.19
C GLN A 11 -8.08 16.02 -12.98
N TRP A 12 -8.48 15.05 -12.17
CA TRP A 12 -7.74 14.65 -10.98
C TRP A 12 -6.81 13.49 -11.31
N ASP A 13 -5.50 13.74 -11.26
CA ASP A 13 -4.52 12.65 -11.24
C ASP A 13 -4.40 12.10 -9.82
N LEU A 14 -5.11 11.01 -9.57
CA LEU A 14 -5.10 10.30 -8.28
C LEU A 14 -3.73 9.65 -7.98
N ASN A 15 -2.85 9.49 -8.97
CA ASN A 15 -1.51 8.95 -8.78
C ASN A 15 -0.49 10.01 -8.38
N LYS A 16 -0.75 11.30 -8.66
CA LYS A 16 0.18 12.39 -8.40
C LYS A 16 0.72 12.42 -6.96
N PRO A 17 -0.08 12.22 -5.90
CA PRO A 17 0.45 12.16 -4.54
C PRO A 17 1.46 11.02 -4.34
N ARG A 18 1.18 9.83 -4.89
CA ARG A 18 2.09 8.67 -4.82
C ARG A 18 3.39 8.94 -5.57
N GLN A 19 3.30 9.50 -6.78
CA GLN A 19 4.47 9.84 -7.59
C GLN A 19 5.36 10.88 -6.89
N ASN A 20 4.76 11.90 -6.28
CA ASN A 20 5.50 12.89 -5.51
C ASN A 20 6.25 12.25 -4.33
N LEU A 21 5.59 11.37 -3.58
CA LEU A 21 6.22 10.66 -2.46
C LEU A 21 7.39 9.77 -2.93
N ILE A 22 7.18 9.00 -3.99
CA ILE A 22 8.23 8.17 -4.61
C ILE A 22 9.43 9.03 -5.00
N ASN A 23 9.20 10.15 -5.69
CA ASN A 23 10.28 11.04 -6.12
C ASN A 23 11.11 11.58 -4.94
N ILE A 24 10.45 11.95 -3.84
CA ILE A 24 11.13 12.43 -2.63
C ILE A 24 11.99 11.31 -2.01
N LEU A 25 11.44 10.10 -1.90
CA LEU A 25 12.15 8.95 -1.33
C LEU A 25 13.37 8.56 -2.18
N GLU A 26 13.21 8.51 -3.50
CA GLU A 26 14.29 8.22 -4.45
C GLU A 26 15.40 9.28 -4.40
N GLN A 27 15.05 10.57 -4.41
CA GLN A 27 16.03 11.67 -4.27
C GLN A 27 16.77 11.59 -2.94
N GLY A 28 16.07 11.22 -1.86
CA GLY A 28 16.64 11.01 -0.54
C GLY A 28 17.45 9.71 -0.40
N LYS A 29 17.45 8.84 -1.42
CA LYS A 29 17.98 7.46 -1.35
C LYS A 29 17.41 6.68 -0.15
N ILE A 30 16.15 6.94 0.18
CA ILE A 30 15.42 6.27 1.25
C ILE A 30 14.80 5.02 0.65
N GLN A 31 15.14 3.86 1.19
CA GLN A 31 14.58 2.60 0.74
C GLN A 31 13.09 2.50 1.14
N TYR A 32 12.24 2.05 0.22
CA TYR A 32 10.80 1.94 0.45
C TYR A 32 10.18 0.74 -0.26
N LEU A 33 8.95 0.42 0.15
CA LEU A 33 8.07 -0.57 -0.48
C LEU A 33 6.77 0.14 -0.88
N ASP A 34 6.51 0.28 -2.18
CA ASP A 34 5.20 0.74 -2.67
C ASP A 34 4.22 -0.45 -2.62
N LEU A 35 3.25 -0.38 -1.71
CA LEU A 35 2.25 -1.44 -1.53
C LEU A 35 1.15 -1.42 -2.59
N LEU A 36 0.91 -0.29 -3.26
CA LEU A 36 -0.24 -0.15 -4.14
C LEU A 36 -0.22 -1.10 -5.34
N PRO A 37 0.91 -1.34 -6.04
CA PRO A 37 0.97 -2.35 -7.10
C PRO A 37 0.50 -3.73 -6.64
N TYR A 38 0.94 -4.19 -5.47
CA TYR A 38 0.55 -5.49 -4.91
C TYR A 38 -0.95 -5.56 -4.57
N PHE A 39 -1.52 -4.46 -4.08
CA PHE A 39 -2.96 -4.37 -3.81
C PHE A 39 -3.78 -4.40 -5.10
N MET A 40 -3.36 -3.68 -6.13
CA MET A 40 -4.04 -3.66 -7.42
C MET A 40 -3.99 -5.03 -8.10
N GLU A 41 -2.82 -5.68 -8.11
CA GLU A 41 -2.63 -7.03 -8.64
C GLU A 41 -3.56 -8.03 -7.94
N TYR A 42 -3.50 -8.11 -6.61
CA TYR A 42 -4.35 -9.04 -5.84
C TYR A 42 -5.85 -8.78 -6.05
N ALA A 43 -6.27 -7.52 -6.07
CA ALA A 43 -7.68 -7.17 -6.31
C ALA A 43 -8.14 -7.56 -7.73
N ASN A 44 -7.29 -7.35 -8.74
CA ASN A 44 -7.58 -7.72 -10.13
C ASN A 44 -7.67 -9.24 -10.31
N GLU A 45 -6.78 -10.01 -9.64
CA GLU A 45 -6.76 -11.46 -9.74
C GLU A 45 -7.90 -12.15 -8.99
N THR A 46 -8.25 -11.63 -7.81
CA THR A 46 -9.20 -12.30 -6.90
C THR A 46 -10.60 -11.71 -6.94
N GLY A 47 -10.76 -10.49 -7.46
CA GLY A 47 -12.01 -9.73 -7.37
C GLY A 47 -12.37 -9.27 -5.94
N LYS A 48 -11.48 -9.48 -4.95
CA LYS A 48 -11.73 -9.12 -3.56
C LYS A 48 -11.47 -7.64 -3.30
N TYR A 49 -12.33 -7.01 -2.52
CA TYR A 49 -12.06 -5.71 -1.91
C TYR A 49 -11.06 -5.88 -0.75
N LEU A 50 -10.08 -4.97 -0.67
CA LEU A 50 -9.04 -4.95 0.37
C LEU A 50 -9.22 -3.82 1.40
N HIS A 51 -10.30 -3.05 1.28
CA HIS A 51 -10.63 -1.95 2.17
C HIS A 51 -12.13 -1.83 2.33
N TYR A 52 -12.56 -1.19 3.41
CA TYR A 52 -13.95 -0.83 3.62
C TYR A 52 -14.32 0.37 2.76
N ARG A 53 -15.43 0.27 2.01
CA ARG A 53 -15.89 1.33 1.10
C ARG A 53 -16.20 2.65 1.80
N TYR A 54 -16.55 2.62 3.08
CA TYR A 54 -17.06 3.79 3.80
C TYR A 54 -15.96 4.70 4.37
N ASP A 55 -14.75 4.18 4.63
CA ASP A 55 -13.67 4.96 5.23
C ASP A 55 -12.28 4.72 4.61
N GLY A 56 -12.14 3.71 3.74
CA GLY A 56 -10.87 3.38 3.09
C GLY A 56 -9.88 2.62 3.98
N HIS A 57 -10.22 2.29 5.23
CA HIS A 57 -9.37 1.42 6.06
C HIS A 57 -9.30 0.02 5.46
N TRP A 58 -8.13 -0.62 5.59
CA TRP A 58 -7.97 -2.00 5.16
C TRP A 58 -8.92 -2.91 5.93
N ASN A 59 -9.50 -3.88 5.23
CA ASN A 59 -10.21 -4.97 5.85
C ASN A 59 -9.23 -6.09 6.25
N ILE A 60 -9.74 -7.21 6.77
CA ILE A 60 -8.91 -8.35 7.20
C ILE A 60 -7.99 -8.83 6.07
N GLU A 61 -8.50 -8.93 4.84
CA GLU A 61 -7.73 -9.36 3.67
C GLU A 61 -6.65 -8.32 3.30
N GLY A 62 -6.97 -7.02 3.36
CA GLY A 62 -6.02 -5.94 3.11
C GLY A 62 -4.87 -5.92 4.12
N HIS A 63 -5.19 -6.07 5.41
CA HIS A 63 -4.18 -6.19 6.45
C HIS A 63 -3.30 -7.42 6.26
N HIS A 64 -3.88 -8.57 5.91
CA HIS A 64 -3.14 -9.80 5.67
C HIS A 64 -2.20 -9.68 4.47
N LEU A 65 -2.67 -9.11 3.35
CA LEU A 65 -1.83 -8.85 2.19
C LEU A 65 -0.67 -7.91 2.52
N ALA A 66 -0.94 -6.79 3.19
CA ALA A 66 0.09 -5.84 3.59
C ALA A 66 1.16 -6.50 4.47
N GLY A 67 0.76 -7.23 5.51
CA GLY A 67 1.68 -7.92 6.41
C GLY A 67 2.56 -8.94 5.67
N LYS A 68 1.96 -9.76 4.81
CA LYS A 68 2.69 -10.75 4.00
C LYS A 68 3.69 -10.10 3.05
N THR A 69 3.30 -9.01 2.38
CA THR A 69 4.17 -8.30 1.43
C THR A 69 5.32 -7.60 2.15
N ILE A 70 5.05 -6.91 3.26
CA ILE A 70 6.07 -6.26 4.10
C ILE A 70 7.06 -7.30 4.62
N TYR A 71 6.58 -8.42 5.16
CA TYR A 71 7.45 -9.47 5.67
C TYR A 71 8.39 -10.01 4.59
N LYS A 72 7.85 -10.36 3.42
CA LYS A 72 8.67 -10.83 2.28
C LYS A 72 9.73 -9.81 1.85
N TRP A 73 9.35 -8.54 1.83
CA TRP A 73 10.27 -7.46 1.48
C TRP A 73 11.37 -7.31 2.53
N LEU A 74 11.04 -7.26 3.83
CA LEU A 74 12.03 -7.20 4.90
C LEU A 74 12.98 -8.41 4.88
N MET A 75 12.46 -9.61 4.61
CA MET A 75 13.27 -10.82 4.43
C MET A 75 14.24 -10.69 3.25
N SER A 76 13.79 -10.18 2.09
CA SER A 76 14.65 -9.99 0.92
C SER A 76 15.73 -8.93 1.15
N GLN A 77 15.48 -7.97 2.05
CA GLN A 77 16.45 -6.98 2.49
C GLN A 77 17.37 -7.47 3.62
N ASN A 78 17.25 -8.72 4.07
CA ASN A 78 17.93 -9.26 5.26
C ASN A 78 17.69 -8.40 6.53
N MET A 79 16.54 -7.73 6.62
CA MET A 79 16.15 -6.91 7.77
C MET A 79 15.43 -7.70 8.87
N VAL A 80 15.16 -8.98 8.63
CA VAL A 80 14.60 -9.91 9.62
C VAL A 80 15.73 -10.79 10.15
N PRO A 81 15.90 -10.91 11.48
CA PRO A 81 16.89 -11.81 12.07
C PRO A 81 16.71 -13.25 11.59
N LYS A 82 17.79 -13.93 11.22
CA LYS A 82 17.76 -15.31 10.71
C LYS A 82 17.58 -16.39 11.78
N ASN A 83 17.45 -16.06 13.08
CA ASN A 83 17.38 -17.05 14.16
C ASN A 83 16.29 -16.79 15.21
N ASN A 84 15.55 -17.88 15.46
CA ASN A 84 14.81 -18.29 16.66
C ASN A 84 13.59 -17.47 17.10
N PHE A 85 12.51 -17.56 16.31
CA PHE A 85 11.20 -17.72 16.95
C PHE A 85 11.23 -19.07 17.66
N VAL A 86 11.58 -19.07 18.96
CA VAL A 86 11.21 -20.19 19.82
C VAL A 86 9.70 -20.15 19.85
N ASP A 87 9.06 -21.18 19.30
CA ASP A 87 7.62 -21.38 19.44
C ASP A 87 7.28 -21.21 20.92
N ARG A 88 6.58 -20.14 21.26
CA ARG A 88 6.01 -19.98 22.59
C ARG A 88 4.71 -20.74 22.57
N GLU A 89 4.75 -21.96 23.11
CA GLU A 89 3.58 -22.72 23.56
C GLU A 89 2.67 -21.89 24.47
#